data_AF-A0A662YGF7-F1
#
_entry.id   AF-A0A662YGF7-F1
#
_cell.length_a   1.000
_cell.length_b   1.000
_cell.length_c   1.000
_cell.angle_alpha   90.00
_cell.angle_beta   90.00
_cell.angle_gamma   90.00
#
_symmetry.space_group_name_H-M   'P 1'
#
loop_
_entity.id
_entity.type
_entity.pdbx_description
1 polymer ?
#
loop_
_entity_poly.entity_id
_entity_poly.type
_entity_poly.pdbx_seq_one_letter_code
_entity_poly.pdbx_strand_id
1 'polypeptide(L)'
;IAAIIYIGIKEIRSLYRCGCKMFWTTGWVFSHVIATLALTKQFELDVAMTVPPTRKVSGGQRKIPGALYFDAPDSRTFTKPNLLKRFVAQPLYPYGWKVSKEYVFEEEGGETWSNAVGIIATHKSEPRGSGVIYRWKVNYNDGEVAYYGCEDLMDLQLTSRCNGLNITGF
;
A
#
# COMPACT_ATOMS: atom_id res chain seq x y z
N ILE A 1 -42.83 11.12 -14.80
CA ILE A 1 -42.26 9.82 -14.35
C ILE A 1 -40.80 9.97 -13.94
N ALA A 2 -39.89 10.47 -14.80
CA ALA A 2 -38.47 10.66 -14.45
C ALA A 2 -38.20 11.59 -13.24
N ALA A 3 -38.95 12.69 -13.10
CA ALA A 3 -38.78 13.63 -11.98
C ALA A 3 -39.18 13.04 -10.61
N ILE A 4 -40.23 12.20 -10.57
CA ILE A 4 -40.70 11.54 -9.34
C ILE A 4 -39.66 10.51 -8.87
N ILE A 5 -39.07 9.76 -9.80
CA ILE A 5 -37.99 8.80 -9.49
C ILE A 5 -36.76 9.53 -8.94
N TYR A 6 -36.39 10.68 -9.52
CA TYR A 6 -35.23 11.45 -9.08
C TYR A 6 -35.40 12.06 -7.67
N ILE A 7 -36.61 12.51 -7.32
CA ILE A 7 -36.93 13.01 -5.98
C ILE A 7 -36.80 11.89 -4.94
N GLY A 8 -37.37 10.72 -5.22
CA GLY A 8 -37.24 9.55 -4.34
C GLY A 8 -35.79 9.12 -4.12
N ILE A 9 -34.94 9.16 -5.17
CA ILE A 9 -33.51 8.84 -5.03
C ILE A 9 -32.80 9.83 -4.09
N LYS A 10 -33.13 11.13 -4.15
CA LYS A 10 -32.51 12.13 -3.27
C LYS A 10 -32.92 11.95 -1.81
N GLU A 11 -34.18 11.67 -1.55
CA GLU A 11 -34.71 11.42 -0.21
C GLU A 11 -34.08 10.16 0.40
N ILE A 12 -34.02 9.07 -0.38
CA ILE A 12 -33.32 7.84 0.00
C ILE A 12 -31.86 8.15 0.36
N ARG A 13 -31.11 8.85 -0.50
CA ARG A 13 -29.70 9.18 -0.21
C ARG A 13 -29.53 10.05 1.03
N SER A 14 -30.50 10.89 1.36
CA SER A 14 -30.49 11.67 2.61
C SER A 14 -30.64 10.78 3.84
N LEU A 15 -31.47 9.74 3.76
CA LEU A 15 -31.71 8.78 4.83
C LEU A 15 -30.44 7.95 5.18
N TYR A 16 -29.64 7.58 4.18
CA TYR A 16 -28.45 6.74 4.37
C TYR A 16 -27.14 7.53 4.61
N ARG A 17 -27.19 8.86 4.77
CA ARG A 17 -26.00 9.70 5.03
C ARG A 17 -25.56 9.60 6.49
N CYS A 18 -24.33 9.15 6.76
CA CYS A 18 -23.68 9.49 8.04
C CYS A 18 -22.85 10.76 7.91
N GLY A 19 -22.84 11.60 8.96
CA GLY A 19 -21.83 12.66 9.17
C GLY A 19 -20.40 12.15 9.45
N CYS A 20 -20.13 10.86 9.32
CA CYS A 20 -18.87 10.23 9.68
C CYS A 20 -17.80 10.50 8.63
N LYS A 21 -16.58 10.80 9.07
CA LYS A 21 -15.44 11.08 8.17
C LYS A 21 -15.30 10.01 7.07
N MET A 22 -15.37 8.74 7.46
CA MET A 22 -15.23 7.59 6.54
C MET A 22 -16.34 7.49 5.49
N PHE A 23 -17.57 7.94 5.80
CA PHE A 23 -18.66 7.98 4.83
C PHE A 23 -18.33 8.97 3.69
N TRP A 24 -17.80 10.15 4.05
CA TRP A 24 -17.40 11.15 3.06
C TRP A 24 -16.16 10.77 2.25
N THR A 25 -15.27 9.93 2.80
CA THR A 25 -14.06 9.49 2.08
C THR A 25 -14.33 8.31 1.15
N THR A 26 -15.19 7.38 1.56
CA THR A 26 -15.36 6.10 0.87
C THR A 26 -16.72 5.96 0.18
N GLY A 27 -17.73 6.74 0.60
CA GLY A 27 -19.11 6.62 0.11
C GLY A 27 -19.86 5.40 0.64
N TRP A 28 -19.25 4.59 1.51
CA TRP A 28 -19.86 3.37 2.02
C TRP A 28 -20.81 3.64 3.19
N VAL A 29 -21.93 2.93 3.20
CA VAL A 29 -22.87 2.93 4.33
C VAL A 29 -22.17 2.31 5.55
N PHE A 30 -22.14 3.05 6.64
CA PHE A 30 -21.41 2.66 7.85
C PHE A 30 -22.33 1.89 8.83
N SER A 31 -21.73 1.13 9.75
CA SER A 31 -22.45 0.25 10.67
C SER A 31 -23.55 0.94 11.50
N HIS A 32 -23.35 2.17 11.97
CA HIS A 32 -24.39 2.88 12.72
C HIS A 32 -25.59 3.27 11.85
N VAL A 33 -25.42 3.47 10.53
CA VAL A 33 -26.56 3.74 9.62
C VAL A 33 -27.42 2.48 9.54
N ILE A 34 -26.78 1.31 9.39
CA ILE A 34 -27.45 0.01 9.41
C ILE A 34 -28.13 -0.22 10.77
N ALA A 35 -27.46 0.11 11.87
CA ALA A 35 -28.02 0.00 13.21
C ALA A 35 -29.25 0.91 13.40
N THR A 36 -29.20 2.16 12.93
CA THR A 36 -30.36 3.07 12.98
C THR A 36 -31.53 2.54 12.15
N LEU A 37 -31.27 1.95 10.99
CA LEU A 37 -32.32 1.36 10.14
C LEU A 37 -32.97 0.13 10.77
N ALA A 38 -32.17 -0.67 11.49
CA ALA A 38 -32.68 -1.78 12.28
C ALA A 38 -33.55 -1.28 13.45
N LEU A 39 -33.10 -0.24 14.16
CA LEU A 39 -33.87 0.38 15.26
C LEU A 39 -35.18 1.03 14.78
N THR A 40 -35.18 1.65 13.59
CA THR A 40 -36.39 2.26 13.00
C THR A 40 -37.28 1.25 12.27
N LYS A 41 -36.96 -0.05 12.33
CA LYS A 41 -37.69 -1.14 11.64
C LYS A 41 -37.80 -0.96 10.12
N GLN A 42 -36.89 -0.19 9.53
CA GLN A 42 -36.79 -0.01 8.07
C GLN A 42 -35.93 -1.08 7.41
N PHE A 43 -35.16 -1.83 8.21
CA PHE A 43 -34.29 -2.90 7.76
C PHE A 43 -34.31 -4.06 8.76
N GLU A 44 -34.66 -5.24 8.28
CA GLU A 44 -34.70 -6.45 9.12
C GLU A 44 -33.35 -7.15 9.03
N LEU A 45 -32.48 -6.85 10.01
CA LEU A 45 -31.09 -7.33 10.02
C LEU A 45 -31.03 -8.87 10.03
N ASP A 46 -31.94 -9.52 10.75
CA ASP A 46 -32.00 -10.98 10.85
C ASP A 46 -32.24 -11.62 9.49
N VAL A 47 -33.19 -11.07 8.70
CA VAL A 47 -33.46 -11.53 7.32
C VAL A 47 -32.24 -11.31 6.43
N ALA A 48 -31.59 -10.15 6.51
CA ALA A 48 -30.39 -9.88 5.72
C ALA A 48 -29.22 -10.81 6.08
N MET A 49 -29.16 -11.26 7.34
CA MET A 49 -28.14 -12.18 7.84
C MET A 49 -28.48 -13.66 7.60
N THR A 50 -29.73 -14.02 7.29
CA THR A 50 -30.13 -15.42 7.04
C THR A 50 -29.51 -16.05 5.80
N VAL A 51 -29.15 -15.25 4.80
CA VAL A 51 -28.42 -15.70 3.61
C VAL A 51 -27.16 -14.84 3.48
N PRO A 52 -26.16 -15.01 4.37
CA PRO A 52 -24.89 -14.38 4.14
C PRO A 52 -24.37 -14.99 2.82
N PRO A 53 -24.03 -14.18 1.80
CA PRO A 53 -23.53 -14.73 0.55
C PRO A 53 -22.28 -15.59 0.85
N THR A 54 -22.44 -16.90 0.73
CA THR A 54 -21.40 -17.92 1.00
C THR A 54 -20.22 -17.78 0.05
N ARG A 55 -20.42 -17.07 -1.07
CA ARG A 55 -19.37 -16.59 -1.95
C ARG A 55 -19.42 -15.08 -2.03
N LYS A 56 -18.27 -14.43 -1.85
CA LYS A 56 -18.07 -13.05 -2.29
C LYS A 56 -18.53 -12.94 -3.75
N VAL A 57 -19.41 -11.99 -4.03
CA VAL A 57 -19.80 -11.63 -5.39
C VAL A 57 -18.53 -11.36 -6.20
N SER A 58 -18.43 -11.92 -7.41
CA SER A 58 -17.31 -11.64 -8.31
C SER A 58 -17.18 -10.13 -8.50
N GLY A 59 -16.02 -9.56 -8.18
CA GLY A 59 -15.79 -8.11 -8.22
C GLY A 59 -15.68 -7.43 -6.84
N GLY A 60 -15.91 -8.13 -5.73
CA GLY A 60 -15.55 -7.62 -4.41
C GLY A 60 -14.03 -7.39 -4.29
N GLN A 61 -13.63 -6.35 -3.52
CA GLN A 61 -12.21 -6.02 -3.31
C GLN A 61 -11.43 -7.27 -2.90
N ARG A 62 -10.41 -7.61 -3.70
CA ARG A 62 -9.54 -8.75 -3.42
C ARG A 62 -8.89 -8.47 -2.06
N LYS A 63 -8.94 -9.44 -1.15
CA LYS A 63 -8.16 -9.37 0.08
C LYS A 63 -6.71 -9.23 -0.34
N ILE A 64 -6.02 -8.21 0.16
CA ILE A 64 -4.56 -8.12 0.00
C ILE A 64 -3.99 -9.37 0.68
N PRO A 65 -3.31 -10.26 -0.06
CA PRO A 65 -2.73 -11.46 0.54
C PRO A 65 -1.81 -11.05 1.69
N GLY A 66 -2.04 -11.60 2.88
CA GLY A 66 -1.22 -11.27 4.05
C GLY A 66 -1.55 -9.94 4.74
N ALA A 67 -2.73 -9.34 4.53
CA ALA A 67 -3.13 -8.08 5.18
C ALA A 67 -3.00 -8.07 6.72
N LEU A 68 -3.23 -9.22 7.37
CA LEU A 68 -3.05 -9.39 8.83
C LEU A 68 -1.59 -9.31 9.28
N TYR A 69 -0.66 -9.57 8.36
CA TYR A 69 0.78 -9.62 8.60
C TYR A 69 1.50 -8.57 7.76
N PHE A 70 0.80 -7.51 7.32
CA PHE A 70 1.39 -6.47 6.49
C PHE A 70 2.58 -5.81 7.20
N ASP A 71 2.42 -5.53 8.48
CA ASP A 71 3.44 -4.95 9.36
C ASP A 71 4.37 -6.00 9.99
N ALA A 72 4.09 -7.29 9.80
CA ALA A 72 4.95 -8.33 10.35
C ALA A 72 6.30 -8.32 9.61
N PRO A 73 7.44 -8.31 10.32
CA PRO A 73 8.76 -8.38 9.70
C PRO A 73 8.90 -9.65 8.84
N ASP A 74 8.23 -10.74 9.23
CA ASP A 74 8.23 -12.05 8.56
C ASP A 74 7.19 -12.18 7.43
N SER A 75 6.63 -11.07 6.94
CA SER A 75 5.62 -11.11 5.88
C SER A 75 6.19 -11.76 4.61
N ARG A 76 5.65 -12.94 4.25
CA ARG A 76 6.13 -13.78 3.13
C ARG A 76 6.31 -13.03 1.80
N THR A 77 5.57 -11.95 1.59
CA THR A 77 5.55 -11.15 0.36
C THR A 77 6.77 -10.25 0.17
N PHE A 78 7.44 -9.82 1.25
CA PHE A 78 8.61 -8.92 1.20
C PHE A 78 9.85 -9.51 1.86
N THR A 79 10.03 -10.83 1.80
CA THR A 79 11.28 -11.48 2.25
C THR A 79 12.38 -11.33 1.20
N LYS A 80 13.63 -11.10 1.63
CA LYS A 80 14.83 -11.01 0.76
C LYS A 80 14.88 -12.08 -0.35
N PRO A 81 14.74 -13.39 -0.04
CA PRO A 81 14.83 -14.43 -1.08
C PRO A 81 13.72 -14.35 -2.12
N ASN A 82 12.49 -13.99 -1.72
CA ASN A 82 11.37 -13.87 -2.65
C ASN A 82 11.50 -12.64 -3.55
N LEU A 83 11.99 -11.51 -3.02
CA LEU A 83 12.21 -10.31 -3.81
C LEU A 83 13.38 -10.50 -4.79
N LEU A 84 14.50 -11.07 -4.35
CA LEU A 84 15.64 -11.38 -5.23
C LEU A 84 15.23 -12.26 -6.41
N LYS A 85 14.50 -13.35 -6.16
CA LYS A 85 14.01 -14.25 -7.21
C LYS A 85 13.17 -13.53 -8.26
N ARG A 86 12.36 -12.56 -7.83
CA ARG A 86 11.45 -11.80 -8.71
C ARG A 86 12.19 -10.71 -9.48
N PHE A 87 13.09 -9.98 -8.83
CA PHE A 87 13.87 -8.88 -9.44
C PHE A 87 14.93 -9.37 -10.45
N VAL A 88 15.46 -10.58 -10.26
CA VAL A 88 16.36 -11.23 -11.25
C VAL A 88 15.59 -11.65 -12.50
N ALA A 89 14.36 -12.15 -12.35
CA ALA A 89 13.55 -12.61 -13.48
C ALA A 89 12.99 -11.46 -14.33
N GLN A 90 12.60 -10.35 -13.69
CA GLN A 90 12.09 -9.17 -14.36
C GLN A 90 12.44 -7.95 -13.51
N PRO A 91 12.79 -6.79 -14.10
CA PRO A 91 12.84 -5.56 -13.34
C PRO A 91 11.39 -5.25 -12.97
N LEU A 92 11.01 -5.47 -11.72
CA LEU A 92 9.69 -5.11 -11.23
C LEU A 92 9.46 -3.60 -11.47
N TYR A 93 8.26 -3.10 -11.14
CA TYR A 93 7.96 -1.67 -11.14
C TYR A 93 8.03 -1.08 -9.71
N PRO A 94 9.17 -1.10 -8.98
CA PRO A 94 9.28 -0.49 -7.65
C PRO A 94 9.50 1.04 -7.73
N TYR A 95 9.09 1.67 -8.83
CA TYR A 95 9.27 3.11 -9.04
C TYR A 95 8.46 3.87 -7.99
N GLY A 96 9.08 4.90 -7.41
CA GLY A 96 8.48 5.68 -6.33
C GLY A 96 8.66 5.08 -4.93
N TRP A 97 9.27 3.90 -4.79
CA TRP A 97 9.56 3.34 -3.48
C TRP A 97 10.63 4.16 -2.76
N LYS A 98 10.45 4.32 -1.44
CA LYS A 98 11.37 5.06 -0.58
C LYS A 98 12.42 4.13 0.00
N VAL A 99 13.65 4.60 0.03
CA VAL A 99 14.81 3.90 0.58
C VAL A 99 15.59 4.87 1.45
N SER A 100 15.97 4.47 2.67
CA SER A 100 16.88 5.21 3.53
C SER A 100 18.28 4.60 3.47
N LYS A 101 19.30 5.46 3.41
CA LYS A 101 20.69 5.07 3.59
C LYS A 101 21.27 5.84 4.78
N GLU A 102 21.89 5.12 5.69
CA GLU A 102 22.65 5.70 6.79
C GLU A 102 24.00 6.17 6.28
N TYR A 103 24.32 7.43 6.55
CA TYR A 103 25.63 8.03 6.34
C TYR A 103 26.25 8.28 7.72
N VAL A 104 27.48 7.81 7.89
CA VAL A 104 28.31 8.11 9.05
C VAL A 104 29.20 9.28 8.67
N PHE A 105 29.03 10.40 9.36
CA PHE A 105 29.91 11.55 9.25
C PHE A 105 30.85 11.56 10.46
N GLU A 106 32.15 11.52 10.21
CA GLU A 106 33.16 11.78 11.24
C GLU A 106 33.36 13.30 11.34
N GLU A 107 32.85 13.92 12.40
CA GLU A 107 33.18 15.29 12.77
C GLU A 107 34.08 15.30 14.01
N GLU A 108 34.93 16.34 14.16
CA GLU A 108 35.81 16.55 15.32
C GLU A 108 34.98 16.67 16.62
N GLY A 109 34.69 15.53 17.24
CA GLY A 109 33.92 15.43 18.48
C GLY A 109 33.00 14.22 18.59
N GLY A 110 32.80 13.44 17.51
CA GLY A 110 32.05 12.18 17.52
C GLY A 110 31.43 11.82 16.17
N GLU A 111 31.06 10.54 16.02
CA GLU A 111 30.35 10.04 14.85
C GLU A 111 28.89 10.55 14.86
N THR A 112 28.51 11.30 13.83
CA THR A 112 27.12 11.74 13.64
C THR A 112 26.46 10.91 12.55
N TRP A 113 25.31 10.31 12.90
CA TRP A 113 24.51 9.49 12.00
C TRP A 113 23.47 10.36 11.31
N SER A 114 23.49 10.40 9.98
CA SER A 114 22.45 11.06 9.18
C SER A 114 21.77 10.05 8.27
N ASN A 115 20.45 10.15 8.18
CA ASN A 115 19.62 9.29 7.34
C ASN A 115 19.16 10.06 6.11
N ALA A 116 19.73 9.74 4.94
CA ALA A 116 19.23 10.28 3.69
C ALA A 116 18.10 9.40 3.15
N VAL A 117 16.94 9.99 2.90
CA VAL A 117 15.82 9.32 2.24
C VAL A 117 15.90 9.57 0.74
N GLY A 118 15.80 8.51 -0.05
CA GLY A 118 15.79 8.56 -1.51
C GLY A 118 14.62 7.79 -2.11
N ILE A 119 14.37 8.05 -3.40
CA ILE A 119 13.28 7.49 -4.18
C ILE A 119 13.86 6.71 -5.36
N ILE A 120 13.37 5.48 -5.57
CA ILE A 120 13.71 4.69 -6.76
C ILE A 120 13.06 5.34 -7.99
N ALA A 121 13.87 5.87 -8.89
CA ALA A 121 13.41 6.62 -10.06
C ALA A 121 13.27 5.73 -11.30
N THR A 122 14.36 5.09 -11.71
CA THR A 122 14.42 4.30 -12.95
C THR A 122 15.35 3.10 -12.77
N HIS A 123 15.42 2.21 -13.77
CA HIS A 123 16.45 1.18 -13.82
C HIS A 123 17.20 1.27 -15.16
N LYS A 124 18.43 0.78 -15.16
CA LYS A 124 19.27 0.56 -16.34
C LYS A 124 19.46 -0.95 -16.51
N SER A 125 19.29 -1.45 -17.72
CA SER A 125 19.65 -2.81 -18.09
C SER A 125 21.06 -2.80 -18.69
N GLU A 126 21.91 -3.71 -18.23
CA GLU A 126 23.25 -3.92 -18.75
C GLU A 126 23.36 -5.38 -19.23
N PRO A 127 23.77 -5.63 -20.48
CA PRO A 127 23.99 -6.99 -20.96
C PRO A 127 25.24 -7.58 -20.29
N ARG A 128 25.12 -8.79 -19.73
CA ARG A 128 26.25 -9.55 -19.21
C ARG A 128 26.19 -10.98 -19.75
N GLY A 129 27.01 -11.26 -20.75
CA GLY A 129 27.01 -12.56 -21.44
C GLY A 129 25.66 -12.82 -22.11
N SER A 130 25.05 -13.98 -21.82
CA SER A 130 23.71 -14.36 -22.33
C SER A 130 22.54 -13.80 -21.50
N GLY A 131 22.81 -12.99 -20.48
CA GLY A 131 21.80 -12.47 -19.55
C GLY A 131 21.77 -10.94 -19.50
N VAL A 132 20.76 -10.41 -18.80
CA VAL A 132 20.58 -8.98 -18.53
C VAL A 132 20.68 -8.76 -17.03
N ILE A 133 21.50 -7.80 -16.61
CA ILE A 133 21.56 -7.34 -15.21
C ILE A 133 20.84 -6.01 -15.13
N TYR A 134 20.00 -5.86 -14.12
CA TYR A 134 19.29 -4.63 -13.83
C TYR A 134 19.99 -3.88 -12.69
N ARG A 135 20.15 -2.57 -12.85
CA ARG A 135 20.64 -1.64 -11.83
C ARG A 135 19.61 -0.55 -11.61
N TRP A 136 19.22 -0.29 -10.37
CA TRP A 136 18.20 0.71 -10.04
C TRP A 136 18.84 2.02 -9.66
N LYS A 137 18.32 3.11 -10.24
CA LYS A 137 18.69 4.49 -9.93
C LYS A 137 17.85 4.98 -8.75
N VAL A 138 18.53 5.42 -7.70
CA VAL A 138 17.92 6.04 -6.52
C VAL A 138 18.34 7.50 -6.47
N ASN A 139 17.37 8.40 -6.38
CA ASN A 139 17.59 9.83 -6.19
C ASN A 139 17.38 10.13 -4.70
N TYR A 140 18.43 10.54 -4.00
CA TYR A 140 18.34 10.96 -2.60
C TYR A 140 17.93 12.42 -2.49
N ASN A 141 17.28 12.77 -1.39
CA ASN A 141 16.84 14.15 -1.12
C ASN A 141 18.01 15.14 -1.08
N ASP A 142 19.20 14.67 -0.73
CA ASP A 142 20.44 15.46 -0.67
C ASP A 142 21.02 15.76 -2.07
N GLY A 143 20.32 15.35 -3.14
CA GLY A 143 20.72 15.54 -4.53
C GLY A 143 21.66 14.46 -5.06
N GLU A 144 22.10 13.52 -4.21
CA GLU A 144 22.92 12.39 -4.64
C GLU A 144 22.11 11.40 -5.49
N VAL A 145 22.75 10.90 -6.54
CA VAL A 145 22.18 9.88 -7.42
C VAL A 145 23.06 8.64 -7.37
N ALA A 146 22.52 7.53 -6.89
CA ALA A 146 23.24 6.26 -6.80
C ALA A 146 22.58 5.17 -7.65
N TYR A 147 23.38 4.21 -8.10
CA TYR A 147 22.91 3.02 -8.80
C TYR A 147 23.21 1.78 -7.96
N TYR A 148 22.17 1.00 -7.68
CA TYR A 148 22.29 -0.21 -6.85
C TYR A 148 21.99 -1.47 -7.66
N GLY A 149 22.76 -2.52 -7.39
CA GLY A 149 22.43 -3.86 -7.84
C GLY A 149 21.18 -4.41 -7.14
N CYS A 150 20.72 -5.57 -7.58
CA CYS A 150 19.53 -6.20 -6.99
C CYS A 150 19.73 -6.52 -5.50
N GLU A 151 20.89 -7.04 -5.09
CA GLU A 151 21.16 -7.42 -3.70
C GLU A 151 21.27 -6.19 -2.79
N ASP A 152 22.09 -5.21 -3.18
CA ASP A 152 22.29 -3.96 -2.44
C ASP A 152 20.97 -3.20 -2.25
N LEU A 153 20.14 -3.14 -3.30
CA LEU A 153 18.84 -2.49 -3.24
C LEU A 153 17.89 -3.19 -2.25
N MET A 154 17.94 -4.53 -2.18
CA MET A 154 17.11 -5.28 -1.23
C MET A 154 17.59 -5.09 0.21
N ASP A 155 18.89 -5.08 0.44
CA ASP A 155 19.43 -4.82 1.76
C ASP A 155 19.08 -3.41 2.24
N LEU A 156 19.21 -2.43 1.36
CA LEU A 156 18.74 -1.06 1.62
C LEU A 156 17.24 -1.00 1.94
N GLN A 157 16.39 -1.71 1.21
CA GLN A 157 14.95 -1.76 1.50
C GLN A 157 14.66 -2.42 2.85
N LEU A 158 15.35 -3.49 3.20
CA LEU A 158 15.15 -4.17 4.49
C LEU A 158 15.58 -3.28 5.65
N THR A 159 16.75 -2.64 5.57
CA THR A 159 17.20 -1.68 6.58
C THR A 159 16.22 -0.52 6.70
N SER A 160 15.72 0.00 5.58
CA SER A 160 14.68 1.04 5.57
C SER A 160 13.41 0.60 6.29
N ARG A 161 12.99 -0.65 6.10
CA ARG A 161 11.80 -1.22 6.75
C ARG A 161 12.02 -1.37 8.25
N CYS A 162 13.18 -1.87 8.66
CA CYS A 162 13.58 -2.00 10.05
C CYS A 162 13.63 -0.64 10.75
N ASN A 163 14.03 0.40 10.02
CA ASN A 163 14.04 1.79 10.50
C ASN A 163 12.64 2.45 10.49
N GLY A 164 11.58 1.69 10.18
CA GLY A 164 10.19 2.16 10.22
C GLY A 164 9.76 3.00 9.02
N LEU A 165 10.55 3.05 7.94
CA LEU A 165 10.21 3.79 6.73
C LEU A 165 9.09 3.07 5.96
N ASN A 166 8.05 3.81 5.56
CA ASN A 166 7.07 3.27 4.62
C ASN A 166 7.66 3.25 3.19
N ILE A 167 8.15 2.07 2.79
CA ILE A 167 8.86 1.83 1.52
C ILE A 167 7.92 1.94 0.32
N THR A 168 6.67 1.50 0.45
CA THR A 168 5.73 1.42 -0.68
C THR A 168 4.88 2.68 -0.87
N GLY A 169 4.89 3.60 0.08
CA GLY A 169 4.16 4.88 -0.01
C GLY A 169 2.63 4.74 -0.02
N PHE A 170 2.11 3.55 0.28
CA PHE A 170 0.69 3.26 0.46
C PHE A 170 0.33 3.20 1.94
#